data_AF-A0A0S7X8W4-F1
#
_entry.id   AF-A0A0S7X8W4-F1
#
_cell.length_a   1.000
_cell.length_b   1.000
_cell.length_c   1.000
_cell.angle_alpha   90.00
_cell.angle_beta   90.00
_cell.angle_gamma   90.00
#
_symmetry.space_group_name_H-M   'P 1'
#
loop_
_entity.id
_entity.type
_entity.pdbx_description
1 polymer ?
#
loop_
_entity_poly.entity_id
_entity_poly.type
_entity_poly.pdbx_seq_one_letter_code
_entity_poly.pdbx_strand_id
1 'polypeptide(L)'
;MDRGEVSSCAELARRLGVSRARVTQVLGLLKLSPKALRRIQALGDPLGHPVVTERQLRPIVHSMSEEQERHVEEILAKSGFVRSR
;
A
#
# COMPACT_ATOMS: atom_id res chain seq x y z
N MET A 1 -3.79 4.62 23.62
CA MET A 1 -3.73 4.10 22.24
C MET A 1 -3.93 2.60 22.42
N ASP A 2 -5.11 2.02 22.33
CA ASP A 2 -6.02 1.91 21.19
C ASP A 2 -7.34 1.29 21.73
N ARG A 3 -8.53 1.73 21.32
CA ARG A 3 -9.81 1.23 21.91
C ARG A 3 -10.35 -0.06 21.28
N GLY A 4 -9.61 -0.74 20.40
CA GLY A 4 -9.98 -2.07 19.89
C GLY A 4 -11.43 -2.18 19.42
N GLU A 5 -12.03 -1.09 18.92
CA GLU A 5 -13.48 -0.97 18.69
C GLU A 5 -13.99 -1.89 17.57
N VAL A 6 -13.08 -2.55 16.86
CA VAL A 6 -13.39 -3.43 15.75
C VAL A 6 -12.55 -4.69 15.88
N SER A 7 -13.23 -5.81 16.12
CA SER A 7 -12.62 -7.10 16.44
C SER A 7 -12.27 -7.93 15.19
N SER A 8 -12.75 -7.53 14.00
CA SER A 8 -12.54 -8.29 12.77
C SER A 8 -12.63 -7.46 11.48
N CYS A 9 -12.02 -7.97 10.40
CA CYS A 9 -12.17 -7.40 9.06
C CYS A 9 -13.64 -7.35 8.58
N ALA A 10 -14.48 -8.30 9.01
CA ALA A 10 -15.90 -8.32 8.64
C ALA A 10 -16.70 -7.22 9.35
N GLU A 11 -16.37 -6.97 10.61
CA GLU A 11 -16.96 -5.87 11.37
C GLU A 11 -16.52 -4.52 10.79
N LEU A 12 -15.23 -4.37 10.48
CA LEU A 12 -14.70 -3.16 9.83
C LEU A 12 -15.40 -2.89 8.48
N ALA A 13 -15.59 -3.94 7.68
CA ALA A 13 -16.26 -3.86 6.39
C ALA A 13 -17.71 -3.37 6.51
N ARG A 14 -18.47 -3.93 7.47
CA ARG A 14 -19.85 -3.48 7.74
C ARG A 14 -19.90 -2.03 8.19
N ARG A 15 -19.02 -1.64 9.11
CA ARG A 15 -18.97 -0.27 9.66
C ARG A 15 -18.61 0.78 8.58
N LEU A 16 -17.79 0.39 7.60
CA LEU A 16 -17.35 1.25 6.49
C LEU A 16 -18.21 1.12 5.22
N GLY A 17 -19.20 0.22 5.17
CA GLY A 17 -20.04 0.01 3.98
C GLY A 17 -19.30 -0.58 2.77
N VAL A 18 -18.23 -1.34 3.00
CA VAL A 18 -17.41 -1.97 1.93
C VAL A 18 -17.40 -3.49 2.06
N SER A 19 -16.87 -4.18 1.05
CA SER A 19 -16.69 -5.63 1.13
C SER A 19 -15.55 -6.00 2.09
N ARG A 20 -15.67 -7.18 2.73
CA ARG A 20 -14.58 -7.76 3.52
C ARG A 20 -13.29 -7.88 2.72
N ALA A 21 -13.40 -8.28 1.45
CA ALA A 21 -12.26 -8.38 0.55
C ALA A 21 -11.54 -7.04 0.39
N ARG A 22 -12.27 -5.92 0.28
CA ARG A 22 -11.68 -4.59 0.16
C ARG A 22 -10.88 -4.21 1.41
N VAL A 23 -11.42 -4.49 2.59
CA VAL A 23 -10.71 -4.28 3.86
C VAL A 23 -9.41 -5.08 3.90
N THR A 24 -9.47 -6.38 3.57
CA THR A 24 -8.27 -7.24 3.56
C THR A 24 -7.22 -6.76 2.56
N GLN A 25 -7.61 -6.29 1.38
CA GLN A 25 -6.69 -5.75 0.38
C GLN A 25 -5.93 -4.52 0.90
N VAL A 26 -6.65 -3.55 1.48
CA VAL A 26 -6.05 -2.33 2.00
C VAL A 26 -5.15 -2.63 3.21
N LEU A 27 -5.63 -3.42 4.17
CA LEU A 27 -4.82 -3.83 5.32
C LEU A 27 -3.62 -4.69 4.93
N GLY A 28 -3.70 -5.42 3.82
CA GLY A 28 -2.59 -6.17 3.25
C GLY A 28 -1.38 -5.29 2.95
N LEU A 29 -1.59 -4.03 2.56
CA LEU A 29 -0.50 -3.09 2.28
C LEU A 29 0.40 -2.83 3.49
N LEU A 30 -0.10 -3.05 4.72
CA LEU A 30 0.71 -2.94 5.94
C LEU A 30 1.80 -4.02 6.05
N LYS A 31 1.77 -5.05 5.20
CA LYS A 31 2.78 -6.12 5.13
C LYS A 31 3.92 -5.81 4.16
N LEU A 32 3.88 -4.67 3.47
CA LEU A 32 4.97 -4.25 2.59
C LEU A 32 6.24 -4.02 3.42
N SER A 33 7.39 -4.33 2.82
CA SER A 33 8.67 -4.19 3.48
C SER A 33 8.93 -2.73 3.88
N PRO A 34 9.64 -2.47 4.98
CA PRO A 34 9.97 -1.11 5.39
C PRO A 34 10.71 -0.32 4.30
N LYS A 35 11.52 -0.99 3.47
CA LYS A 35 12.20 -0.36 2.34
C LYS A 35 11.22 0.05 1.24
N ALA A 36 10.32 -0.85 0.82
CA ALA A 36 9.28 -0.54 -0.16
C ALA A 36 8.39 0.64 0.31
N LEU A 37 7.95 0.61 1.57
CA LEU A 37 7.17 1.71 2.17
C LEU A 37 7.93 3.04 2.15
N ARG A 38 9.23 3.06 2.50
CA ARG A 38 10.03 4.30 2.44
C ARG A 38 10.10 4.91 1.04
N ARG A 39 10.09 4.08 -0.02
CA ARG A 39 10.10 4.59 -1.41
C ARG A 39 8.76 5.22 -1.77
N ILE A 40 7.66 4.57 -1.38
CA ILE A 40 6.31 5.12 -1.57
C ILE A 40 6.12 6.41 -0.78
N GLN A 41 6.55 6.45 0.49
CA GLN A 41 6.46 7.64 1.35
C GLN A 41 7.30 8.81 0.82
N ALA A 42 8.40 8.53 0.12
CA ALA A 42 9.24 9.57 -0.47
C ALA A 42 8.56 10.34 -1.62
N LEU A 43 7.39 9.89 -2.09
CA LEU A 43 6.56 10.64 -3.02
C LEU A 43 5.96 11.91 -2.38
N GLY A 44 5.80 11.91 -1.05
CA GLY A 44 5.09 12.96 -0.33
C GLY A 44 3.56 12.80 -0.36
N ASP A 45 2.88 13.71 0.31
CA ASP A 45 1.41 13.82 0.38
C ASP A 45 1.07 15.30 0.68
N PRO A 46 0.28 16.02 -0.16
CA PRO A 46 -0.50 15.53 -1.29
C PRO A 46 0.30 15.26 -2.57
N LEU A 47 -0.15 14.26 -3.32
CA LEU A 47 0.31 14.02 -4.69
C LEU A 47 -0.62 14.72 -5.69
N GLY A 48 -0.04 15.33 -6.73
CA GLY A 48 -0.81 15.96 -7.81
C GLY A 48 -1.57 14.97 -8.70
N HIS A 49 -1.20 13.68 -8.66
CA HIS A 49 -1.88 12.58 -9.33
C HIS A 49 -1.50 11.22 -8.69
N PRO A 50 -2.27 10.13 -8.93
CA PRO A 50 -1.94 8.82 -8.38
C PRO A 50 -0.70 8.19 -9.03
N VAL A 51 0.47 8.36 -8.40
CA VAL A 51 1.76 7.77 -8.85
C VAL A 51 1.82 6.27 -8.55
N VAL A 52 1.32 5.86 -7.38
CA VAL A 52 1.23 4.46 -6.93
C VAL A 52 -0.19 4.20 -6.45
N THR A 53 -0.77 3.08 -6.85
CA THR A 53 -2.11 2.66 -6.43
C THR A 53 -2.08 1.34 -5.65
N GLU A 54 -3.06 1.14 -4.77
CA GLU A 54 -3.24 -0.14 -4.06
C GLU A 54 -3.27 -1.33 -5.03
N ARG A 55 -3.94 -1.19 -6.19
CA ARG A 55 -4.06 -2.25 -7.20
C ARG A 55 -2.70 -2.68 -7.76
N GLN A 56 -1.75 -1.75 -7.89
CA GLN A 56 -0.41 -2.06 -8.35
C GLN A 56 0.43 -2.75 -7.27
N LEU A 57 0.17 -2.48 -5.99
CA LEU A 57 0.89 -3.06 -4.85
C LEU A 57 0.34 -4.42 -4.42
N ARG A 58 -0.94 -4.68 -4.65
CA ARG A 58 -1.62 -5.92 -4.22
C ARG A 58 -0.89 -7.23 -4.59
N PRO A 59 -0.32 -7.39 -5.80
CA PRO A 59 0.35 -8.64 -6.17
C PRO A 59 1.59 -8.97 -5.32
N ILE A 60 2.28 -7.96 -4.78
CA ILE A 60 3.55 -8.11 -4.08
C ILE A 60 3.42 -8.18 -2.56
N VAL A 61 2.22 -8.00 -2.00
CA VAL A 61 1.98 -7.99 -0.54
C VAL A 61 2.50 -9.24 0.17
N HIS A 62 2.53 -10.37 -0.53
CA HIS A 62 2.99 -11.67 -0.01
C HIS A 62 4.32 -12.16 -0.59
N SER A 63 4.99 -11.35 -1.40
CA SER A 63 6.28 -11.71 -1.98
C SER A 63 7.45 -11.34 -1.05
N MET A 64 8.65 -11.76 -1.45
CA MET A 64 9.88 -11.46 -0.72
C MET A 64 10.16 -9.95 -0.70
N SER A 65 10.81 -9.46 0.37
CA SER A 65 11.08 -8.02 0.53
C SER A 65 11.83 -7.40 -0.67
N GLU A 66 12.78 -8.13 -1.26
CA GLU A 66 13.52 -7.69 -2.44
C GLU A 66 12.64 -7.58 -3.70
N GLU A 67 11.66 -8.47 -3.84
CA GLU A 67 10.70 -8.44 -4.95
C GLU A 67 9.73 -7.28 -4.79
N GLN A 68 9.28 -7.03 -3.55
CA GLN A 68 8.46 -5.87 -3.24
C GLN A 68 9.16 -4.55 -3.59
N GLU A 69 10.42 -4.42 -3.20
CA GLU A 69 11.24 -3.23 -3.49
C GLU A 69 11.40 -3.02 -4.99
N ARG A 70 11.81 -4.06 -5.72
CA ARG A 70 12.01 -4.01 -7.17
C ARG A 70 10.73 -3.59 -7.90
N HIS A 71 9.60 -4.18 -7.53
CA HIS A 71 8.32 -3.86 -8.15
C HIS A 71 7.87 -2.42 -7.86
N VAL A 72 8.11 -1.91 -6.65
CA VAL A 72 7.87 -0.48 -6.35
C VAL A 72 8.77 0.40 -7.21
N GLU A 73 10.07 0.08 -7.33
CA GLU A 73 10.99 0.83 -8.18
C GLU A 73 10.54 0.85 -9.65
N GLU A 74 10.06 -0.28 -10.16
CA GLU A 74 9.51 -0.35 -11.52
C GLU A 74 8.25 0.51 -11.71
N ILE A 75 7.34 0.54 -10.74
CA ILE A 75 6.16 1.41 -10.78
C ILE A 75 6.62 2.88 -10.83
N LEU A 76 7.55 3.26 -9.95
CA LEU A 76 8.04 4.64 -9.87
C LEU A 76 8.76 5.06 -11.15
N ALA A 77 9.61 4.19 -11.71
CA ALA A 77 10.28 4.47 -12.98
C ALA A 77 9.28 4.68 -14.13
N LYS A 78 8.23 3.86 -14.22
CA LYS A 78 7.18 3.98 -15.26
C LYS A 78 6.31 5.22 -15.10
N SER A 79 6.15 5.71 -13.88
CA SER A 79 5.38 6.93 -13.60
C SER A 79 6.10 8.23 -13.94
N GLY A 80 7.35 8.17 -14.41
CA GLY A 80 8.17 9.37 -14.63
C GLY A 80 8.71 9.99 -13.34
N PHE A 81 8.47 9.37 -12.18
CA PHE A 81 9.07 9.75 -10.91
C PHE A 81 10.52 9.25 -10.87
N VAL A 82 11.43 9.97 -11.53
CA VAL A 82 12.87 9.79 -11.40
C VAL A 82 13.36 10.82 -10.39
N ARG A 83 13.83 10.38 -9.21
CA ARG A 83 14.48 11.31 -8.28
C ARG A 83 15.77 11.84 -8.90
N SER A 84 15.86 13.15 -9.08
CA SER A 84 17.15 13.83 -9.06
C SER A 84 17.80 13.57 -7.70
N ARG A 85 19.08 13.17 -7.75
CA ARG A 85 19.89 12.75 -6.59
C ARG A 85 19.99 13.81 -5.52
#